data_AF-A0A562V331-F1
#
_entry.id   AF-A0A562V331-F1
#
_cell.length_a   1.000
_cell.length_b   1.000
_cell.length_c   1.000
_cell.angle_alpha   90.00
_cell.angle_beta   90.00
_cell.angle_gamma   90.00
#
_symmetry.space_group_name_H-M   'P 1'
#
loop_
_entity.id
_entity.type
_entity.pdbx_description
1 polymer ?
#
loop_
_entity_poly.entity_id
_entity_poly.type
_entity_poly.pdbx_seq_one_letter_code
_entity_poly.pdbx_strand_id
1 'polypeptide(L)'
;MSGRTAVVALVLSALALSYAYPVRTYLEQRAEINALRDSQSDQADRIAALEAERAKWNDPEYVKAQARDRLLLVEPGEGLIIIIDDPEGAAADAGETPDAEPADPWYDDLWDDFEESE
;
A
#
# COMPACT_ATOMS: atom_id res chain seq x y z
N MET A 1 -58.93 30.90 -29.82
CA MET A 1 -57.44 30.98 -29.93
C MET A 1 -57.09 31.14 -31.40
N SER A 2 -56.36 32.21 -31.76
CA SER A 2 -56.00 32.47 -33.16
C SER A 2 -54.98 31.44 -33.67
N GLY A 3 -55.11 30.99 -34.92
CA GLY A 3 -54.26 29.93 -35.50
C GLY A 3 -52.74 30.19 -35.42
N ARG A 4 -52.32 31.46 -35.38
CA ARG A 4 -50.91 31.86 -35.16
C ARG A 4 -50.37 31.36 -33.81
N THR A 5 -51.17 31.44 -32.76
CA THR A 5 -50.78 30.98 -31.42
C THR A 5 -50.64 29.45 -31.38
N ALA A 6 -51.50 28.73 -32.10
CA ALA A 6 -51.40 27.28 -32.21
C ALA A 6 -50.12 26.83 -32.95
N VAL A 7 -49.76 27.53 -34.04
CA VAL A 7 -48.51 27.25 -34.77
C VAL A 7 -47.28 27.52 -33.90
N VAL A 8 -47.24 28.66 -33.20
CA VAL A 8 -46.12 28.98 -32.29
C VAL A 8 -45.97 27.94 -31.20
N ALA A 9 -47.08 27.52 -30.56
CA ALA A 9 -47.05 26.50 -29.53
C ALA A 9 -46.51 25.15 -30.06
N LEU A 10 -46.92 24.74 -31.27
CA LEU A 10 -46.44 23.52 -31.90
C LEU A 10 -44.94 23.57 -32.21
N VAL A 11 -44.44 24.70 -32.73
CA VAL A 11 -43.02 24.89 -33.01
C VAL A 11 -42.18 24.84 -31.73
N LEU A 12 -42.63 25.49 -30.65
CA LEU A 12 -41.93 25.45 -29.36
C LEU A 12 -41.89 24.03 -28.79
N SER A 13 -42.99 23.28 -28.88
CA SER A 13 -43.04 21.88 -28.46
C SER A 13 -42.08 21.00 -29.28
N ALA A 14 -42.01 21.20 -30.59
CA ALA A 14 -41.08 20.47 -31.45
C ALA A 14 -39.62 20.78 -31.12
N LEU A 15 -39.29 22.05 -30.85
CA LEU A 15 -37.94 22.45 -30.43
C LEU A 15 -37.58 21.88 -29.06
N ALA A 16 -38.51 21.93 -28.09
CA ALA A 16 -38.29 21.36 -26.77
C ALA A 16 -38.00 19.85 -26.84
N LEU A 17 -38.78 19.09 -27.62
CA LEU A 17 -38.56 17.67 -27.83
C LEU A 17 -37.25 17.38 -28.57
N SER A 18 -36.89 18.20 -29.57
CA SER A 18 -35.63 18.06 -30.30
C SER A 18 -34.40 18.32 -29.42
N TYR A 19 -34.51 19.22 -28.43
CA TYR A 19 -33.40 19.57 -27.53
C TYR A 19 -33.36 18.74 -26.24
N ALA A 20 -34.46 18.09 -25.86
CA ALA A 20 -34.51 17.28 -24.65
C ALA A 20 -33.41 16.21 -24.59
N TYR A 21 -33.13 15.54 -25.72
CA TYR A 21 -32.07 14.53 -25.80
C TYR A 21 -30.65 15.13 -25.77
N PRO A 22 -30.29 16.13 -26.61
CA PRO A 22 -28.99 16.80 -26.54
C PRO A 22 -28.61 17.36 -25.16
N VAL A 23 -29.57 17.96 -24.45
CA VAL A 23 -29.32 18.54 -23.12
C VAL A 23 -28.96 17.45 -22.12
N ARG A 24 -29.68 16.33 -22.13
CA ARG A 24 -29.38 15.18 -21.27
C ARG A 24 -27.97 14.66 -21.53
N THR A 25 -27.63 14.40 -22.80
CA THR A 25 -26.30 13.90 -23.19
C THR A 25 -25.19 14.86 -22.80
N TYR A 26 -25.39 16.18 -22.93
CA TYR A 26 -24.41 17.17 -22.50
C TYR A 26 -24.14 17.13 -20.99
N LEU A 27 -25.18 17.00 -20.17
CA LEU A 27 -25.03 16.89 -18.72
C LEU A 27 -24.33 15.60 -18.31
N GLU A 28 -24.67 14.48 -18.94
CA GLU A 28 -24.01 13.18 -18.72
C GLU A 28 -22.51 13.27 -19.08
N GLN A 29 -22.17 13.82 -20.25
CA GLN A 29 -20.78 14.03 -20.66
C GLN A 29 -20.02 14.95 -19.69
N ARG A 30 -20.66 16.00 -19.17
CA ARG A 30 -20.01 16.90 -18.22
C ARG A 30 -19.70 16.22 -16.89
N ALA A 31 -20.62 15.38 -16.42
CA ALA A 31 -20.41 14.58 -15.21
C ALA A 31 -19.28 13.58 -15.41
N GLU A 32 -19.24 12.89 -16.56
CA GLU A 32 -18.18 11.96 -16.92
C GLU A 32 -16.80 12.66 -16.98
N ILE A 33 -16.70 13.80 -17.66
CA ILE A 33 -15.44 14.58 -17.73
C ILE A 33 -14.94 14.98 -16.33
N ASN A 34 -15.85 15.39 -15.44
CA ASN A 34 -15.46 15.74 -14.08
C ASN A 34 -14.96 14.52 -13.31
N ALA A 35 -15.69 13.40 -13.38
CA ALA A 35 -15.27 12.15 -12.73
C ALA A 35 -13.91 11.64 -13.25
N LEU A 36 -13.65 11.75 -14.55
CA LEU A 36 -12.34 11.39 -15.13
C LEU A 36 -11.22 12.31 -14.64
N ARG A 37 -11.48 13.62 -14.48
CA ARG A 37 -10.49 14.57 -13.97
C ARG A 37 -10.14 14.29 -12.52
N ASP A 38 -11.14 14.00 -11.69
CA ASP A 38 -10.93 13.64 -10.29
C ASP A 38 -10.11 12.34 -10.21
N SER A 39 -10.50 11.32 -10.98
CA SER A 39 -9.75 10.06 -11.08
C SER A 39 -8.30 10.25 -11.56
N GLN A 40 -8.06 11.19 -12.49
CA GLN A 40 -6.71 11.49 -12.95
C GLN A 40 -5.87 12.15 -11.85
N SER A 41 -6.46 13.05 -11.07
CA SER A 41 -5.79 13.68 -9.92
C SER A 41 -5.42 12.63 -8.87
N ASP A 42 -6.36 11.77 -8.50
CA ASP A 42 -6.13 10.71 -7.50
C ASP A 42 -5.03 9.74 -7.96
N GLN A 43 -5.01 9.39 -9.24
CA GLN A 43 -3.97 8.55 -9.82
C GLN A 43 -2.60 9.24 -9.81
N ALA A 44 -2.54 10.53 -10.12
CA ALA A 44 -1.29 11.30 -10.06
C ALA A 44 -0.73 11.34 -8.64
N ASP A 45 -1.57 11.59 -7.63
CA ASP A 45 -1.17 11.59 -6.23
C ASP A 45 -0.70 10.20 -5.78
N ARG A 46 -1.37 9.14 -6.22
CA ARG A 46 -0.96 7.76 -5.95
C ARG A 46 0.40 7.44 -6.56
N ILE A 47 0.65 7.85 -7.79
CA ILE A 47 1.95 7.69 -8.45
C ILE A 47 3.03 8.42 -7.67
N ALA A 48 2.81 9.69 -7.31
CA ALA A 48 3.78 10.46 -6.54
C ALA A 48 4.12 9.80 -5.19
N ALA A 49 3.11 9.29 -4.48
CA ALA A 49 3.32 8.57 -3.22
C ALA A 49 4.14 7.29 -3.41
N LEU A 50 3.82 6.49 -4.44
CA LEU A 50 4.56 5.26 -4.77
C LEU A 50 6.00 5.55 -5.21
N GLU A 51 6.22 6.61 -5.97
CA GLU A 51 7.57 7.04 -6.36
C GLU A 51 8.40 7.46 -5.15
N ALA A 52 7.81 8.20 -4.22
CA ALA A 52 8.47 8.57 -2.97
C ALA A 52 8.79 7.34 -2.11
N GLU A 53 7.89 6.36 -2.03
CA GLU A 53 8.15 5.11 -1.34
C GLU A 53 9.27 4.31 -2.02
N ARG A 54 9.21 4.18 -3.35
CA ARG A 54 10.25 3.50 -4.14
C ARG A 54 11.62 4.17 -3.98
N ALA A 55 11.66 5.50 -3.88
CA ALA A 55 12.90 6.23 -3.62
C ALA A 55 13.50 5.86 -2.25
N LYS A 56 12.68 5.66 -1.21
CA LYS A 56 13.14 5.17 0.10
C LYS A 56 13.70 3.76 0.01
N TRP A 57 13.01 2.85 -0.67
CA TRP A 57 13.48 1.47 -0.83
C TRP A 57 14.76 1.34 -1.68
N ASN A 58 15.08 2.35 -2.49
CA ASN A 58 16.35 2.41 -3.21
C ASN A 58 17.53 2.90 -2.34
N ASP A 59 17.26 3.42 -1.14
CA ASP A 59 18.30 3.82 -0.20
C ASP A 59 18.76 2.60 0.61
N PRO A 60 20.04 2.17 0.49
CA PRO A 60 20.54 1.00 1.20
C PRO A 60 20.46 1.14 2.72
N GLU A 61 20.60 2.35 3.28
CA GLU A 61 20.52 2.57 4.73
C GLU A 61 19.08 2.41 5.22
N TYR A 62 18.10 2.86 4.44
CA TYR A 62 16.68 2.61 4.74
C TYR A 62 16.34 1.12 4.71
N VAL A 63 16.90 0.37 3.76
CA VAL A 63 16.71 -1.09 3.68
C VAL A 63 17.33 -1.79 4.89
N LYS A 64 18.56 -1.43 5.29
CA LYS A 64 19.20 -1.98 6.50
C LYS A 64 18.39 -1.68 7.75
N ALA A 65 17.92 -0.44 7.90
CA ALA A 65 17.07 -0.05 9.02
C ALA A 65 15.77 -0.87 9.07
N GLN A 66 15.12 -1.08 7.92
CA GLN A 66 13.91 -1.93 7.86
C GLN A 66 14.19 -3.41 8.10
N ALA A 67 15.32 -3.94 7.62
CA ALA A 67 15.72 -5.32 7.90
C ALA A 67 16.00 -5.53 9.40
N ARG A 68 16.62 -4.56 10.05
CA ARG A 68 16.87 -4.58 11.50
C ARG A 68 15.58 -4.51 12.31
N ASP A 69 14.69 -3.58 11.97
CA ASP A 69 13.42 -3.36 12.69
C ASP A 69 12.42 -4.51 12.51
N ARG A 70 12.27 -5.01 11.27
CA ARG A 70 11.24 -6.02 10.95
C ARG A 70 11.73 -7.45 10.99
N LEU A 71 12.99 -7.69 10.65
CA LEU A 71 13.56 -9.04 10.51
C LEU A 71 14.65 -9.32 11.55
N LEU A 72 14.94 -8.36 12.43
CA LEU A 72 16.01 -8.48 13.44
C LEU A 72 17.37 -8.84 12.81
N LEU A 73 17.58 -8.44 11.54
CA LEU A 73 18.77 -8.74 10.77
C LEU A 73 19.81 -7.63 10.95
N VAL A 74 21.05 -8.01 11.28
CA VAL A 74 22.19 -7.12 11.48
C VAL A 74 23.39 -7.60 10.67
N GLU A 75 24.35 -6.70 10.41
CA GLU A 75 25.57 -7.09 9.69
C GLU A 75 26.41 -8.07 10.54
N PRO A 76 27.17 -8.98 9.91
CA PRO A 76 28.04 -9.90 10.64
C PRO A 76 29.02 -9.15 11.56
N GLY A 77 28.98 -9.45 12.86
CA GLY A 77 29.82 -8.80 13.88
C GLY A 77 29.15 -7.62 14.60
N GLU A 78 27.96 -7.20 14.20
CA GLU A 78 27.14 -6.24 14.95
C GLU A 78 26.14 -7.00 15.85
N GLY A 79 26.02 -6.61 17.12
CA GLY A 79 25.09 -7.23 18.07
C GLY A 79 23.73 -6.51 18.08
N LEU A 80 22.63 -7.27 18.05
CA LEU A 80 21.28 -6.74 18.23
C LEU A 80 20.86 -6.88 19.70
N ILE A 81 20.45 -5.78 20.33
CA ILE A 81 19.89 -5.79 21.69
C ILE A 81 18.38 -5.74 21.59
N ILE A 82 17.71 -6.77 22.11
CA ILE A 82 16.25 -6.84 22.22
C ILE A 82 15.90 -6.65 23.70
N ILE A 83 15.10 -5.64 24.01
CA ILE A 83 14.62 -5.41 25.37
C ILE A 83 13.37 -6.25 25.56
N ILE A 84 13.49 -7.32 26.35
CA ILE A 84 12.36 -8.14 26.78
C ILE A 84 11.99 -7.69 28.19
N ASP A 85 10.76 -7.24 28.38
CA ASP A 85 10.24 -6.86 29.69
C ASP A 85 9.74 -8.13 30.42
N ASP A 86 10.70 -8.94 30.87
CA ASP A 86 10.48 -10.15 31.67
C ASP A 86 11.29 -10.06 32.98
N PRO A 87 10.68 -9.57 34.07
CA PRO A 87 11.36 -9.42 35.34
C PRO A 87 11.69 -10.76 36.02
N GLU A 88 10.99 -11.85 35.69
CA GLU A 88 11.26 -13.19 36.25
C GLU A 88 12.44 -13.85 35.52
N GLY A 89 12.48 -13.77 34.18
CA GLY A 89 13.61 -14.25 33.37
C GLY A 89 14.90 -13.47 33.61
N ALA A 90 14.83 -12.14 33.72
CA ALA A 90 16.01 -11.30 33.98
C ALA A 90 16.70 -11.62 35.33
N ALA A 91 15.94 -12.10 36.33
CA ALA A 91 16.49 -12.53 37.61
C ALA A 91 17.17 -13.91 37.53
N ALA A 92 16.74 -14.77 36.60
CA ALA A 92 17.34 -16.08 36.34
C ALA A 92 18.68 -15.93 35.59
N ASP A 93 18.74 -15.08 34.56
CA ASP A 93 19.93 -14.90 33.72
C ASP A 93 21.08 -14.15 34.41
N ALA A 94 20.81 -13.38 35.47
CA ALA A 94 21.82 -12.61 36.19
C ALA A 94 22.88 -13.46 36.95
N GLY A 95 22.71 -14.79 36.99
CA GLY A 95 23.65 -15.75 37.56
C GLY A 95 24.52 -16.50 36.55
N GLU A 96 24.22 -16.42 35.25
CA GLU A 96 24.90 -17.18 34.20
C GLU A 96 25.94 -16.30 33.50
N THR A 97 27.20 -16.75 33.45
CA THR A 97 28.23 -16.13 32.61
C THR A 97 28.19 -16.84 31.26
N PRO A 98 27.92 -16.18 30.12
CA PRO A 98 27.87 -16.88 28.84
C PRO A 98 29.30 -17.13 28.36
N ASP A 99 29.85 -18.29 28.66
CA ASP A 99 30.89 -18.90 27.82
C ASP A 99 30.18 -19.48 26.59
N ALA A 100 29.91 -18.62 25.60
CA ALA A 100 29.33 -19.03 24.34
C ALA A 100 30.45 -19.48 23.40
N GLU A 101 30.76 -20.79 23.41
CA GLU A 101 31.36 -21.42 22.23
C GLU A 101 30.36 -21.29 21.06
N PRO A 102 30.82 -21.07 19.82
CA PRO A 102 29.93 -20.97 18.67
C PRO A 102 29.15 -22.27 18.56
N ALA A 103 27.86 -22.23 18.91
CA ALA A 103 26.96 -23.36 18.74
C ALA A 103 26.86 -23.65 17.25
N ASP A 104 27.00 -24.93 16.89
CA ASP A 104 26.80 -25.38 15.53
C ASP A 104 25.39 -24.98 15.05
N PRO A 105 25.23 -24.60 13.79
CA PRO A 105 23.95 -24.12 13.33
C PRO A 105 22.86 -25.20 13.40
N TRP A 106 21.64 -24.83 13.79
CA TRP A 106 20.50 -25.75 14.00
C TRP A 106 20.17 -26.67 12.81
N TYR A 107 20.63 -26.33 11.61
CA TYR A 107 20.44 -27.17 10.44
C TYR A 107 21.35 -28.41 10.44
N ASP A 108 22.52 -28.37 11.08
CA ASP A 108 23.44 -29.52 11.13
C ASP A 108 22.83 -30.64 12.00
N ASP A 109 22.22 -30.32 13.13
CA ASP A 109 21.51 -31.28 14.00
C ASP A 109 20.36 -31.99 13.27
N LEU A 110 19.69 -31.30 12.33
CA LEU A 110 18.59 -31.87 11.57
C LEU A 110 19.07 -32.83 10.48
N TRP A 111 20.25 -32.60 9.90
CA TRP A 111 20.81 -33.53 8.91
C TRP A 111 21.33 -34.82 9.58
N ASP A 112 21.89 -34.72 10.79
CA ASP A 112 22.34 -35.88 11.59
C ASP A 112 21.16 -36.80 11.97
N ASP A 113 20.00 -36.26 12.37
CA ASP A 113 18.81 -37.06 12.71
C ASP A 113 18.27 -37.86 11.51
N PHE A 114 18.47 -37.36 10.28
CA PHE A 114 18.14 -38.09 9.06
C PHE A 114 19.15 -39.21 8.75
N GLU A 115 20.46 -38.95 8.90
CA GLU A 115 21.51 -39.95 8.64
C GLU A 115 21.54 -41.07 9.68
N GLU A 116 21.16 -40.80 10.93
CA GLU A 116 21.10 -41.81 12.00
C GLU A 116 19.87 -42.74 11.88
N SER A 117 18.93 -42.44 10.97
CA SER A 117 17.67 -43.18 10.80
C SER A 117 17.66 -44.31 9.76
N GLU A 118 18.80 -44.66 9.16
CA GLU A 118 18.96 -45.80 8.19
C GLU A 118 19.55 -47.09 8.77
#